data_AF-A0A836UEU1-F1
#
_entry.id   AF-A0A836UEU1-F1
#
_cell.length_a   1.000
_cell.length_b   1.000
_cell.length_c   1.000
_cell.angle_alpha   90.00
_cell.angle_beta   90.00
_cell.angle_gamma   90.00
#
_symmetry.space_group_name_H-M   'P 1'
#
loop_
_entity.id
_entity.type
_entity.pdbx_description
1 polymer ?
#
loop_
_entity_poly.entity_id
_entity_poly.type
_entity_poly.pdbx_seq_one_letter_code
_entity_poly.pdbx_strand_id
1 'polypeptide(L)' 'MPSPETERVQRELADQGYIADAAISMSLHLARILKKPLLVEGPAGVGKTEIAKVLAQVMDTDL' A
#
# COMPACT_ATOMS: atom_id res chain seq x y z
N MET A 1 -1.68 -0.29 18.22
CA MET A 1 -1.74 -1.68 17.74
C MET A 1 -2.31 -1.66 16.32
N PRO A 2 -1.78 -2.44 15.37
CA PRO A 2 -2.37 -2.54 14.04
C PRO A 2 -3.82 -3.03 14.16
N SER A 3 -4.71 -2.46 13.36
CA SER A 3 -6.10 -2.91 13.29
C SER A 3 -6.20 -4.11 12.33
N PRO A 4 -7.22 -4.98 12.47
CA PRO A 4 -7.42 -6.12 11.57
C PRO A 4 -7.45 -5.75 10.07
N GLU A 5 -7.90 -4.52 9.76
CA GLU A 5 -7.92 -3.98 8.41
C GLU A 5 -6.52 -3.63 7.91
N THR A 6 -5.68 -3.01 8.74
CA THR A 6 -4.29 -2.73 8.36
C THR A 6 -3.46 -4.00 8.18
N GLU A 7 -3.69 -5.03 9.00
CA GLU A 7 -3.04 -6.33 8.82
C GLU A 7 -3.47 -7.02 7.52
N ARG A 8 -4.71 -6.81 7.08
CA ARG A 8 -5.18 -7.32 5.79
C ARG A 8 -4.42 -6.67 4.64
N VAL A 9 -4.26 -5.35 4.67
CA VAL A 9 -3.46 -4.62 3.68
C VAL A 9 -2.02 -5.12 3.68
N GLN A 10 -1.41 -5.35 4.85
CA GLN A 10 -0.07 -5.91 4.94
C GLN A 10 0.04 -7.28 4.28
N ARG A 11 -0.93 -8.17 4.51
CA ARG A 11 -0.96 -9.50 3.88
C ARG A 11 -1.11 -9.41 2.37
N GLU A 12 -2.08 -8.63 1.88
CA GLU A 12 -2.28 -8.42 0.43
C GLU A 12 -1.01 -7.94 -0.28
N LEU A 13 -0.27 -7.00 0.34
CA LEU A 13 0.99 -6.50 -0.21
C LEU A 13 2.12 -7.55 -0.10
N ALA A 14 2.19 -8.27 1.02
CA ALA A 14 3.19 -9.31 1.23
C ALA A 14 3.03 -10.49 0.27
N ASP A 15 1.79 -10.86 -0.08
CA ASP A 15 1.48 -11.89 -1.07
C ASP A 15 1.98 -11.52 -2.48
N GLN A 16 2.15 -10.22 -2.75
CA GLN A 16 2.78 -9.68 -3.97
C GLN A 16 4.28 -9.36 -3.80
N GLY A 17 4.88 -9.77 -2.68
CA GLY A 17 6.32 -9.58 -2.42
C GLY A 17 6.70 -8.21 -1.85
N TYR A 18 5.74 -7.38 -1.42
CA TYR A 18 6.01 -6.08 -0.81
C TYR A 18 5.79 -6.09 0.71
N ILE A 19 6.88 -5.86 1.46
CA ILE A 19 6.81 -5.79 2.92
C ILE A 19 6.47 -4.36 3.33
N ALA A 20 5.20 -4.13 3.70
CA ALA A 20 4.73 -2.83 4.16
C ALA A 20 4.85 -2.67 5.67
N ASP A 21 5.32 -1.49 6.11
CA ASP A 21 5.24 -1.10 7.51
C ASP A 21 3.82 -0.70 7.92
N ALA A 22 3.65 -0.37 9.20
CA ALA A 22 2.35 0.03 9.73
C ALA A 22 1.84 1.35 9.13
N ALA A 23 2.74 2.28 8.79
CA ALA A 23 2.38 3.60 8.27
C ALA A 23 1.85 3.51 6.84
N ILE A 24 2.52 2.75 5.97
CA ILE A 24 2.07 2.45 4.61
C ILE A 24 0.71 1.77 4.63
N SER A 25 0.56 0.75 5.47
CA SER A 25 -0.66 -0.04 5.55
C SER A 25 -1.85 0.77 6.03
N MET A 26 -1.62 1.68 6.99
CA MET A 26 -2.63 2.63 7.45
C MET A 26 -3.00 3.63 6.35
N SER A 27 -2.02 4.27 5.70
CA SER A 27 -2.28 5.25 4.64
C SER A 27 -3.08 4.66 3.48
N LEU A 28 -2.75 3.43 3.08
CA LEU A 28 -3.49 2.73 2.03
C LEU A 28 -4.90 2.34 2.45
N HIS A 29 -5.06 1.85 3.69
CA HIS A 29 -6.38 1.57 4.24
C HIS A 29 -7.25 2.82 4.23
N LEU A 30 -6.73 3.94 4.72
CA LEU A 30 -7.43 5.22 4.75
C LEU A 30 -7.78 5.73 3.34
N ALA A 31 -6.83 5.67 2.40
CA ALA A 31 -7.07 6.09 1.01
C ALA A 31 -8.23 5.30 0.37
N ARG A 32 -8.28 3.98 0.59
CA ARG A 32 -9.36 3.11 0.10
C ARG A 32 -10.72 3.48 0.70
N ILE A 33 -10.84 3.61 2.04
CA ILE A 33 -12.14 3.89 2.68
C ILE A 33 -12.62 5.32 2.43
N LEU A 34 -11.70 6.29 2.33
CA LEU A 34 -12.02 7.70 2.04
C LEU A 34 -12.28 7.94 0.55
N LYS A 35 -11.92 6.98 -0.31
CA LYS A 35 -11.96 7.11 -1.78
C LYS A 35 -11.22 8.37 -2.24
N LYS A 36 -10.03 8.59 -1.70
CA LYS A 36 -9.16 9.73 -2.02
C LYS A 36 -7.84 9.24 -2.61
N PRO A 37 -7.25 9.98 -3.57
CA PRO A 37 -5.93 9.65 -4.09
C PRO A 37 -4.87 9.76 -3.00
N LEU A 38 -3.85 8.90 -3.07
CA LEU A 38 -2.69 8.90 -2.18
C LEU A 38 -1.44 9.30 -2.97
N LEU A 39 -0.78 10.38 -2.56
CA LEU A 39 0.53 10.77 -3.08
C LEU A 39 1.63 10.15 -2.22
N VAL A 40 2.56 9.43 -2.85
CA VAL A 40 3.70 8.80 -2.17
C VAL A 40 4.96 9.61 -2.47
N GLU A 41 5.50 10.29 -1.46
CA GLU A 41 6.73 11.11 -1.56
C GLU A 41 7.89 10.49 -0.78
N GLY A 42 9.11 10.82 -1.20
CA GLY A 42 10.34 10.39 -0.54
C GLY A 42 11.56 10.34 -1.46
N PRO A 43 12.77 10.11 -0.93
CA PRO A 43 14.02 10.05 -1.69
C PRO A 43 14.01 8.99 -2.80
N ALA A 44 14.87 9.13 -3.82
CA ALA A 44 15.02 8.09 -4.83
C ALA A 44 15.47 6.75 -4.19
N GLY A 45 14.96 5.62 -4.68
CA GLY A 45 15.32 4.29 -4.19
C GLY A 45 14.53 3.76 -2.98
N VAL A 46 13.61 4.53 -2.38
CA VAL A 46 12.83 4.09 -1.20
C VAL A 46 11.57 3.24 -1.53
N GLY A 47 11.49 2.67 -2.74
CA GLY A 47 10.38 1.77 -3.11
C GLY A 47 9.08 2.43 -3.61
N LYS A 48 9.05 3.75 -3.86
CA LYS A 48 7.85 4.48 -4.32
C LYS A 48 7.22 3.95 -5.62
N THR A 49 8.06 3.53 -6.57
CA THR A 49 7.57 2.94 -7.82
C THR A 49 7.10 1.50 -7.62
N GLU A 50 7.75 0.78 -6.70
CA GLU A 50 7.45 -0.62 -6.44
C GLU A 50 6.09 -0.77 -5.74
N ILE A 51 5.80 0.08 -4.75
CA ILE A 51 4.50 0.08 -4.09
C ILE A 51 3.36 0.39 -5.07
N ALA A 52 3.58 1.27 -6.05
CA ALA A 52 2.57 1.59 -7.06
C ALA A 52 2.26 0.37 -7.95
N LYS A 53 3.29 -0.34 -8.42
CA LYS A 53 3.13 -1.59 -9.19
C LYS A 53 2.39 -2.66 -8.41
N VAL A 54 2.79 -2.87 -7.16
CA VAL A 54 2.18 -3.88 -6.29
C VAL A 54 0.72 -3.53 -6.00
N LEU A 55 0.40 -2.26 -5.78
CA LEU A 55 -0.98 -1.83 -5.59
C LEU A 55 -1.83 -2.05 -6.83
N ALA A 56 -1.29 -1.79 -8.03
CA ALA A 56 -1.97 -2.08 -9.28
C ALA A 56 -2.31 -3.58 -9.41
N GLN A 57 -1.37 -4.46 -9.04
CA GLN A 57 -1.59 -5.91 -9.01
C GLN A 57 -2.64 -6.34 -7.97
N VAL A 58 -2.56 -5.84 -6.74
CA VAL A 58 -3.53 -6.15 -5.67
C VAL A 58 -4.94 -5.69 -6.05
N MET A 59 -5.04 -4.56 -6.76
CA MET A 59 -6.32 -3.96 -7.13
C MET A 59 -6.83 -4.39 -8.51
N ASP A 60 -6.09 -5.26 -9.23
CA ASP A 60 -6.39 -5.69 -10.60
C ASP A 60 -6.69 -4.50 -11.53
N THR A 61 -5.76 -3.54 -11.58
CA THR A 61 -5.86 -2.31 -12.36
C THR A 61 -4.56 -2.01 -13.07
N ASP A 62 -4.61 -1.12 -14.06
CA ASP A 62 -3.44 -0.55 -14.71
C ASP A 62 -2.61 0.31 -13.74
N LEU A 63 -1.31 0.42 -14.03
CA LEU A 63 -0.37 1.32 -13.35
C LEU A 63 -0.26 2.67 -14.06
#